data_AF-A0A388PJB0-F1
#
_entry.id   AF-A0A388PJB0-F1
#
_cell.length_a   1.000
_cell.length_b   1.000
_cell.length_c   1.000
_cell.angle_alpha   90.00
_cell.angle_beta   90.00
_cell.angle_gamma   90.00
#
_symmetry.space_group_name_H-M   'P 1'
#
loop_
_entity.id
_entity.type
_entity.pdbx_description
1 polymer ?
#
loop_
_entity_poly.entity_id
_entity_poly.type
_entity_poly.pdbx_seq_one_letter_code
_entity_poly.pdbx_strand_id
1 'polypeptide(L)' 'GKYLYEEAKKHKHQKTATKVKEIKLRPRIDVHDLFIKVRRAENFLYHGHKVKLLLQYRYRELEHPEIGLET' A
#
# COMPACT_ATOMS: atom_id res chain seq x y z
N GLY A 1 28.21 -21.22 -22.28
CA GLY A 1 26.77 -21.26 -21.92
C GLY A 1 26.46 -21.40 -20.43
N LYS A 2 27.32 -22.02 -19.60
CA LYS A 2 27.04 -22.32 -18.18
C LYS A 2 27.13 -21.10 -17.25
N TYR A 3 28.11 -20.23 -17.48
CA TYR A 3 28.35 -19.02 -16.67
C TYR A 3 27.21 -17.99 -16.74
N LEU A 4 26.75 -17.70 -17.97
CA LEU A 4 25.58 -16.83 -18.23
C LEU A 4 24.30 -17.34 -17.54
N TYR A 5 24.16 -18.66 -17.39
CA TYR A 5 23.01 -19.27 -16.71
C TYR A 5 23.09 -19.10 -15.19
N GLU A 6 24.28 -19.23 -14.61
CA GLU A 6 24.51 -19.03 -13.18
C GLU A 6 24.40 -17.55 -12.77
N GLU A 7 24.90 -16.63 -13.58
CA GLU A 7 24.68 -15.19 -13.39
C GLU A 7 23.19 -14.83 -13.48
N ALA A 8 22.48 -15.29 -14.50
CA ALA A 8 21.04 -15.04 -14.65
C ALA A 8 20.23 -15.57 -13.45
N LYS A 9 20.64 -16.70 -12.87
CA LYS A 9 20.00 -17.29 -11.68
C LYS A 9 20.29 -16.47 -10.40
N LYS A 10 21.51 -15.94 -10.24
CA LYS A 10 21.87 -15.03 -9.14
C LYS A 10 21.12 -13.69 -9.22
N HIS A 11 21.02 -13.09 -10.40
CA HIS A 11 20.29 -11.84 -10.60
C HIS A 11 18.77 -11.97 -10.40
N LYS A 12 18.19 -13.16 -10.63
CA LYS A 12 16.77 -13.41 -10.34
C LYS A 12 16.46 -13.44 -8.85
N HIS A 13 17.40 -13.88 -8.01
CA HIS A 13 17.18 -13.99 -6.56
C HIS A 13 17.30 -12.64 -5.83
N GLN A 14 18.09 -11.70 -6.37
CA GLN A 14 18.30 -10.38 -5.76
C GLN A 14 17.16 -9.38 -6.02
N LYS A 15 16.26 -9.65 -6.96
CA LYS A 15 15.16 -8.74 -7.28
C LYS A 15 13.90 -9.06 -6.46
N THR A 16 14.01 -9.04 -5.14
CA THR A 16 12.83 -8.86 -4.28
C THR A 16 12.43 -7.39 -4.39
N ALA A 17 11.94 -7.00 -5.57
CA ALA A 17 11.53 -5.63 -5.82
C ALA A 17 10.44 -5.27 -4.81
N THR A 18 10.75 -4.35 -3.91
CA THR A 18 9.80 -3.80 -2.94
C THR A 18 8.67 -3.13 -3.69
N LYS A 19 7.59 -3.89 -3.95
CA LYS A 19 6.40 -3.38 -4.62
C LYS A 19 5.75 -2.32 -3.72
N VAL A 20 5.35 -1.20 -4.31
CA VAL A 20 4.55 -0.19 -3.63
C VAL A 20 3.09 -0.65 -3.69
N LYS A 21 2.43 -0.70 -2.54
CA LYS A 21 1.01 -1.05 -2.39
C LYS A 21 0.24 0.19 -1.99
N GLU A 22 -0.77 0.54 -2.77
CA GLU A 22 -1.62 1.69 -2.49
C GLU A 22 -2.88 1.24 -1.76
N ILE A 23 -3.21 1.90 -0.66
CA ILE A 23 -4.43 1.69 0.11
C ILE A 23 -5.22 2.99 0.09
N LYS A 24 -6.43 2.93 -0.49
CA LYS A 24 -7.32 4.07 -0.57
C LYS A 24 -8.27 4.08 0.62
N LEU A 25 -8.26 5.15 1.39
CA LEU A 25 -9.18 5.42 2.48
C LEU A 25 -10.25 6.40 2.01
N ARG A 26 -11.41 6.38 2.66
CA ARG A 26 -12.47 7.38 2.48
C ARG A 26 -12.74 8.05 3.83
N PRO A 27 -13.10 9.35 3.85
CA PRO A 27 -13.34 10.06 5.11
C PRO A 27 -14.52 9.46 5.89
N ARG A 28 -15.61 9.08 5.22
CA ARG A 28 -16.74 8.36 5.84
C ARG A 28 -16.58 6.84 5.72
N ILE A 29 -15.49 6.30 6.27
CA ILE A 29 -15.26 4.85 6.36
C ILE A 29 -15.89 4.32 7.65
N ASP A 30 -16.51 3.14 7.56
CA ASP A 30 -17.00 2.45 8.75
C ASP A 30 -15.81 1.94 9.59
N VAL A 31 -15.95 1.92 10.92
CA VAL A 31 -14.90 1.47 11.85
C VAL A 31 -14.41 0.07 11.49
N HIS A 32 -15.32 -0.84 11.12
CA HIS A 32 -14.95 -2.19 10.72
C HIS A 32 -14.11 -2.22 9.43
N ASP A 33 -14.48 -1.41 8.43
CA ASP A 33 -13.74 -1.33 7.16
C ASP A 33 -12.35 -0.71 7.39
N LEU A 34 -12.24 0.28 8.28
CA LEU A 34 -10.95 0.85 8.69
C LEU A 34 -10.03 -0.22 9.26
N PHE A 35 -10.51 -1.02 10.22
CA PHE A 35 -9.71 -2.11 10.81
C PHE A 35 -9.25 -3.13 9.76
N ILE A 36 -10.08 -3.47 8.78
CA ILE A 36 -9.68 -4.37 7.68
C ILE A 36 -8.56 -3.75 6.85
N LYS A 37 -8.64 -2.45 6.52
CA LYS A 37 -7.60 -1.77 5.73
C LYS A 37 -6.31 -1.60 6.51
N VAL A 38 -6.37 -1.32 7.80
CA VAL A 38 -5.21 -1.26 8.70
C VAL A 38 -4.52 -2.62 8.76
N ARG A 39 -5.25 -3.71 9.03
CA ARG A 39 -4.68 -5.07 9.04
C ARG A 39 -4.03 -5.46 7.73
N ARG A 40 -4.63 -5.04 6.61
CA ARG A 40 -4.04 -5.24 5.27
C ARG A 40 -2.76 -4.42 5.08
N ALA A 41 -2.72 -3.19 5.60
CA ALA A 41 -1.52 -2.36 5.59
C ALA A 41 -0.39 -2.98 6.40
N GLU A 42 -0.68 -3.44 7.62
CA GLU A 42 0.27 -4.14 8.50
C GLU A 42 0.83 -5.38 7.82
N ASN A 43 -0.03 -6.18 7.18
CA ASN A 43 0.39 -7.36 6.44
C ASN A 43 1.35 -6.98 5.29
N PHE A 44 1.05 -5.92 4.52
CA PHE A 44 1.96 -5.46 3.46
C PHE A 44 3.30 -4.97 4.01
N LEU A 45 3.33 -4.27 5.14
CA LEU A 45 4.56 -3.85 5.79
C LEU A 45 5.39 -5.06 6.25
N TYR A 46 4.74 -6.07 6.82
CA TYR A 46 5.40 -7.31 7.25
C TYR A 46 6.05 -8.07 6.07
N HIS A 47 5.43 -8.03 4.89
CA HIS A 47 5.98 -8.64 3.67
C HIS A 47 7.06 -7.77 3.00
N GLY A 48 7.49 -6.67 3.63
CA GLY A 48 8.53 -5.79 3.11
C GLY A 48 8.07 -4.91 1.95
N HIS A 49 6.76 -4.70 1.78
CA HIS A 49 6.21 -3.77 0.81
C HIS A 49 6.12 -2.36 1.36
N LYS A 50 6.33 -1.35 0.50
CA LYS A 50 6.05 0.04 0.86
C LYS A 50 4.55 0.28 0.72
N VAL A 51 3.91 0.82 1.76
CA VAL A 51 2.48 1.15 1.74
C VAL A 51 2.31 2.65 1.53
N LYS A 52 1.47 3.02 0.56
CA LYS A 52 1.04 4.41 0.32
C LYS A 52 -0.45 4.53 0.63
N LEU A 53 -0.77 5.31 1.64
CA LEU A 53 -2.15 5.61 2.02
C LEU A 53 -2.63 6.83 1.23
N LEU A 54 -3.78 6.72 0.58
CA LEU A 54 -4.41 7.82 -0.16
C LEU A 54 -5.82 8.03 0.38
N LEU A 55 -6.11 9.22 0.91
CA LEU A 55 -7.47 9.60 1.28
C LEU A 55 -8.18 10.13 0.04
N GLN A 56 -9.23 9.42 -0.40
CA GLN A 56 -10.03 9.81 -1.55
C GLN A 56 -11.29 10.51 -1.08
N TYR A 57 -11.35 11.82 -1.33
CA TYR A 57 -12.55 12.64 -1.15
C TYR A 57 -13.52 12.42 -2.31
N ARG A 58 -14.83 12.41 -2.04
CA ARG A 58 -15.84 12.58 -3.10
C ARG A 58 -16.01 14.07 -3.39
N TYR A 59 -16.36 14.42 -4.62
CA TYR A 59 -16.45 15.82 -5.11
C TYR A 59 -17.24 16.78 -4.19
N ARG A 60 -18.24 16.28 -3.44
CA ARG A 60 -19.04 17.06 -2.48
C ARG A 60 -18.37 17.28 -1.11
N GLU A 61 -17.14 16.79 -0.91
CA GLU A 61 -16.40 16.86 0.36
C GLU A 61 -15.14 17.74 0.27
N LEU A 62 -14.86 18.32 -0.90
CA LEU A 62 -13.75 19.28 -1.07
C LEU A 62 -13.96 20.59 -0.30
N GLU A 63 -15.19 20.90 0.10
CA GLU A 63 -15.54 22.11 0.86
C GLU A 63 -15.25 22.01 2.37
N HIS A 64 -14.96 20.81 2.89
CA HIS A 64 -14.63 20.61 4.31
C HIS A 64 -13.37 19.74 4.48
N PRO A 65 -12.16 20.34 4.32
CA PRO A 65 -10.90 19.65 4.61
C PRO A 65 -10.75 19.23 6.08
N GLU A 66 -11.59 19.77 6.97
CA GLU A 66 -11.61 19.54 8.42
C GLU A 66 -12.06 18.11 8.76
N ILE A 67 -12.97 17.54 7.96
CA ILE A 67 -13.53 16.19 8.18
C ILE A 67 -12.48 15.09 7.94
N GLY A 68 -11.43 15.38 7.15
CA GLY A 68 -10.34 14.43 6.91
C GLY A 68 -9.32 14.32 8.06
N LEU A 69 -9.33 15.26 9.01
CA LEU A 69 -8.39 15.33 10.14
C LEU A 69 -8.96 14.77 11.45
N GLU A 70 -10.29 14.72 11.59
CA GLU A 70 -10.97 14.21 12.79
C GLU A 70 -11.32 12.71 12.74
N THR A 71 -11.02 12.01 11.64
CA THR A 71 -11.22 10.55 11.49
C THR A 71 -9.92 9.79 11.73
#